data_AF-A0AAE5TG83-F1
#
_entry.id   AF-A0AAE5TG83-F1
#
_cell.length_a   1.000
_cell.length_b   1.000
_cell.length_c   1.000
_cell.angle_alpha   90.00
_cell.angle_beta   90.00
_cell.angle_gamma   90.00
#
_symmetry.space_group_name_H-M   'P 1'
#
loop_
_entity.id
_entity.type
_entity.pdbx_description
1 polymer ?
#
loop_
_entity_poly.entity_id
_entity_poly.type
_entity_poly.pdbx_seq_one_letter_code
_entity_poly.pdbx_strand_id
1 'polypeptide(L)'
;MKMNTEQEFELAETPLTDEQLAQFKPIEQVLPTELLNILLKHTETRKKARGKQKAPTKQAVSLRLSPEVITAFKATGKGWQSRINDTLLKAIKTLEVN
;
A
#
# COMPACT_ATOMS: atom_id res chain seq x y z
N MET A 1 15.04 -11.08 -55.09
CA MET A 1 14.56 -10.53 -53.81
C MET A 1 15.42 -11.11 -52.69
N LYS A 2 16.47 -10.40 -52.26
CA LYS A 2 17.21 -10.76 -51.03
C LYS A 2 16.90 -9.68 -50.02
N MET A 3 16.13 -10.03 -49.00
CA MET A 3 15.89 -9.14 -47.88
C MET A 3 17.16 -9.14 -47.03
N ASN A 4 17.72 -7.96 -46.78
CA ASN A 4 18.82 -7.84 -45.83
C ASN A 4 18.25 -7.94 -44.41
N THR A 5 18.57 -9.09 -43.85
CA THR A 5 18.80 -9.49 -42.46
C THR A 5 19.13 -8.35 -41.49
N GLU A 6 18.39 -8.36 -40.38
CA GLU A 6 18.76 -8.00 -39.01
C GLU A 6 19.48 -6.66 -38.80
N GLN A 7 18.71 -5.61 -38.54
CA GLN A 7 19.20 -4.48 -37.76
C GLN A 7 19.04 -4.82 -36.27
N GLU A 8 20.10 -5.33 -35.66
CA GLU A 8 20.22 -5.38 -34.20
C GLU A 8 20.34 -3.94 -33.68
N PHE A 9 19.34 -3.48 -32.92
CA PHE A 9 19.42 -2.21 -32.19
C PHE A 9 20.29 -2.42 -30.95
N GLU A 10 21.55 -1.99 -31.02
CA GLU A 10 22.44 -1.93 -29.88
C GLU A 10 21.95 -0.81 -28.94
N LEU A 11 21.36 -1.18 -27.80
CA LEU A 11 20.94 -0.23 -26.77
C LEU A 11 22.19 0.31 -26.05
N ALA A 12 22.83 1.31 -26.63
CA ALA A 12 23.89 2.05 -25.97
C ALA A 12 23.30 2.77 -24.73
N GLU A 13 23.60 2.25 -23.54
CA GLU A 13 23.35 2.91 -22.26
C GLU A 13 24.26 4.15 -22.18
N THR A 14 23.87 5.23 -22.86
CA THR A 14 24.54 6.52 -22.77
C THR A 14 24.16 7.12 -21.42
N PRO A 15 25.07 7.16 -20.43
CA PRO A 15 24.75 7.76 -19.14
C PRO A 15 24.51 9.25 -19.35
N LEU A 16 23.52 9.78 -18.62
CA LEU A 16 23.18 11.19 -18.65
C LEU A 16 24.39 12.01 -18.18
N THR A 17 24.85 12.97 -18.99
CA THR A 17 25.98 13.84 -18.62
C THR A 17 25.53 14.93 -17.65
N ASP A 18 26.44 15.45 -16.83
CA ASP A 18 26.14 16.54 -15.89
C ASP A 18 25.60 17.80 -16.59
N GLU A 19 26.05 18.05 -17.81
CA GLU A 19 25.56 19.13 -18.67
C GLU A 19 24.10 18.91 -19.10
N GLN A 20 23.72 17.67 -19.40
CA GLN A 20 22.34 17.32 -19.69
C GLN A 20 21.47 17.47 -18.45
N LEU A 21 21.99 17.11 -17.27
CA LEU A 21 21.30 17.28 -15.99
C LEU A 21 21.02 18.76 -15.67
N ALA A 22 21.94 19.66 -16.04
CA ALA A 22 21.78 21.10 -15.83
C ALA A 22 20.70 21.75 -16.71
N GLN A 23 20.29 21.09 -17.80
CA GLN A 23 19.25 21.60 -18.72
C GLN A 23 17.83 21.26 -18.29
N PHE A 24 17.65 20.36 -17.31
CA PHE A 24 16.31 20.02 -16.81
C PHE A 24 15.68 21.22 -16.12
N LYS A 25 14.48 21.59 -16.57
CA LYS A 25 13.68 22.65 -15.98
C LYS A 25 12.54 22.06 -15.15
N PRO A 26 12.08 22.75 -14.10
CA PRO A 26 10.92 22.32 -13.34
C PRO A 26 9.70 22.18 -14.25
N ILE A 27 8.86 21.19 -13.94
CA ILE A 27 7.77 20.73 -14.82
C ILE A 27 6.75 21.83 -15.10
N GLU A 28 6.59 22.76 -14.17
CA GLU A 28 5.74 23.94 -14.25
C GLU A 28 6.17 24.91 -15.36
N GLN A 29 7.45 24.92 -15.73
CA GLN A 29 8.02 25.84 -16.72
C GLN A 29 8.03 25.27 -18.14
N VAL A 30 7.83 23.95 -18.29
CA VAL A 30 7.92 23.25 -19.58
C VAL A 30 6.60 22.72 -20.08
N LEU A 31 5.62 22.49 -19.20
CA LEU A 31 4.30 22.01 -19.59
C LEU A 31 3.28 23.15 -19.75
N PRO A 32 2.42 23.10 -20.78
CA PRO A 32 1.23 23.93 -20.86
C PRO A 32 0.34 23.78 -19.61
N THR A 33 -0.21 24.88 -19.12
CA THR A 33 -1.01 24.95 -17.87
C THR A 33 -2.20 23.99 -17.86
N GLU A 34 -2.85 23.79 -19.01
CA GLU A 34 -3.93 22.81 -19.20
C GLU A 34 -3.49 21.38 -18.83
N LEU A 35 -2.32 20.94 -19.30
CA LEU A 35 -1.79 19.60 -19.03
C LEU A 35 -1.40 19.44 -17.56
N LEU A 36 -0.83 20.49 -16.96
CA LEU A 36 -0.50 20.50 -15.53
C LEU A 36 -1.75 20.30 -14.66
N ASN A 37 -2.85 20.96 -15.01
CA ASN A 37 -4.13 20.82 -14.30
C ASN A 37 -4.70 19.40 -14.39
N ILE A 38 -4.58 18.74 -15.55
CA ILE A 38 -5.02 17.35 -15.73
C ILE A 38 -4.19 16.40 -14.85
N LEU A 39 -2.85 16.55 -14.88
CA LEU A 39 -1.94 15.72 -14.08
C LEU A 39 -2.23 15.86 -12.58
N LEU A 40 -2.39 17.09 -12.08
CA LEU A 40 -2.66 17.34 -10.66
C LEU A 40 -4.00 16.73 -10.20
N LYS A 41 -5.08 16.83 -11.00
CA LYS A 41 -6.38 16.21 -10.69
C LYS A 41 -6.29 14.68 -10.50
N HIS A 42 -5.46 14.00 -11.28
CA HIS A 42 -5.22 12.55 -11.13
C HIS A 42 -4.38 12.20 -9.90
N THR A 43 -3.59 13.13 -9.36
CA THR A 43 -2.82 12.88 -8.13
C THR A 43 -3.65 13.06 -6.87
N GLU A 44 -4.55 14.04 -6.84
CA GLU A 44 -5.47 14.28 -5.71
C GLU A 44 -6.39 13.09 -5.44
N THR A 45 -6.87 12.43 -6.50
CA THR A 45 -7.68 11.21 -6.39
C THR A 45 -6.87 10.02 -5.85
N ARG A 46 -5.60 9.88 -6.27
CA ARG A 46 -4.71 8.82 -5.77
C ARG A 46 -4.22 9.03 -4.34
N LYS A 47 -3.98 10.27 -3.92
CA LYS A 47 -3.63 10.60 -2.52
C LYS A 47 -4.77 10.26 -1.55
N LYS A 48 -6.03 10.39 -1.97
CA LYS A 48 -7.21 10.02 -1.17
C LYS A 48 -7.39 8.49 -1.02
N ALA A 49 -6.81 7.69 -1.91
CA ALA A 49 -6.94 6.23 -1.88
C ALA A 49 -6.00 5.53 -0.88
N ARG A 50 -4.82 6.12 -0.62
CA ARG A 50 -3.95 5.67 0.48
C ARG A 50 -4.34 6.42 1.74
N GLY A 51 -5.23 5.83 2.54
CA GLY A 51 -5.50 6.35 3.88
C GLY A 51 -4.20 6.52 4.67
N LYS A 52 -4.18 7.46 5.62
CA LYS A 52 -3.09 7.58 6.63
C LYS A 52 -2.72 6.16 7.07
N GLN A 53 -1.43 5.83 7.06
CA GLN A 53 -0.92 4.58 7.62
C GLN A 53 -1.35 4.51 9.09
N LYS A 54 -2.52 3.91 9.35
CA LYS A 54 -3.10 3.83 10.67
C LYS A 54 -2.18 2.90 11.45
N ALA A 55 -1.68 3.38 12.60
CA ALA A 55 -1.05 2.50 13.56
C ALA A 55 -1.96 1.29 13.78
N PRO A 56 -1.41 0.07 13.90
CA PRO A 56 -2.22 -1.13 14.09
C PRO A 56 -3.08 -0.94 15.34
N THR A 57 -4.40 -1.00 15.19
CA THR A 57 -5.35 -0.84 16.30
C THR A 57 -5.38 -2.05 17.23
N LYS A 58 -4.68 -3.13 16.88
CA LYS A 58 -4.57 -4.38 17.63
C LYS A 58 -3.10 -4.76 17.74
N GLN A 59 -2.68 -5.16 18.93
CA GLN A 59 -1.33 -5.68 19.16
C GLN A 59 -1.32 -7.18 18.90
N ALA A 60 -0.37 -7.66 18.08
CA ALA A 60 -0.15 -9.09 17.89
C ALA A 60 0.65 -9.63 19.07
N VAL A 61 0.05 -10.54 19.85
CA VAL A 61 0.67 -11.20 21.00
C VAL A 61 0.58 -12.71 20.86
N SER A 62 1.58 -13.43 21.35
CA SER A 62 1.55 -14.89 21.44
C SER A 62 0.89 -15.28 22.77
N LEU A 63 -0.38 -15.69 22.71
CA LEU A 63 -1.17 -16.12 23.88
C LEU A 63 -1.58 -17.58 23.70
N ARG A 64 -1.36 -18.40 24.74
CA ARG A 64 -1.86 -19.78 24.80
C ARG A 64 -3.26 -19.79 25.40
N LEU A 65 -4.19 -20.44 24.70
CA LEU A 65 -5.58 -20.61 25.14
C LEU A 65 -5.89 -22.11 25.29
N SER A 66 -6.86 -22.45 26.13
CA SER A 66 -7.32 -23.83 26.27
C SER A 66 -7.81 -24.39 24.92
N PRO A 67 -7.53 -25.68 24.60
CA PRO A 67 -8.01 -26.32 23.37
C PRO A 67 -9.53 -26.24 23.18
N GLU A 68 -10.30 -26.31 24.26
CA GLU A 68 -11.77 -26.23 24.21
C GLU A 68 -12.24 -24.86 23.70
N VAL A 69 -11.61 -23.79 24.17
CA VAL A 69 -11.89 -22.41 23.72
C VAL A 69 -11.59 -22.27 22.23
N ILE A 70 -10.42 -22.74 21.79
CA ILE A 70 -10.04 -22.66 20.37
C ILE A 70 -11.02 -23.43 19.50
N THR A 71 -11.42 -24.62 19.92
CA THR A 71 -12.33 -25.51 19.18
C THR A 71 -13.72 -24.88 19.06
N ALA A 72 -14.27 -24.38 20.18
CA ALA A 72 -15.58 -23.73 20.22
C ALA A 72 -15.62 -22.50 19.31
N PHE A 73 -14.62 -21.61 19.38
CA PHE A 73 -14.61 -20.42 18.54
C PHE A 73 -14.35 -20.76 17.07
N LYS A 74 -13.42 -21.67 16.74
CA LYS A 74 -13.18 -22.07 15.33
C LYS A 74 -14.42 -22.65 14.66
N ALA A 75 -15.25 -23.41 15.41
CA ALA A 75 -16.51 -23.94 14.90
C ALA A 75 -17.49 -22.86 14.42
N THR A 76 -17.36 -21.62 14.92
CA THR A 76 -18.18 -20.48 14.44
C THR A 76 -17.82 -20.01 13.03
N GLY A 77 -16.74 -20.55 12.42
CA GLY A 77 -16.34 -20.24 11.05
C GLY A 77 -15.60 -18.92 10.89
N LYS A 78 -15.73 -18.30 9.71
CA LYS A 78 -15.02 -17.05 9.36
C LYS A 78 -15.28 -15.96 10.42
N GLY A 79 -14.22 -15.33 10.89
CA GLY A 79 -14.29 -14.26 11.90
C GLY A 79 -14.19 -14.73 13.35
N TRP A 80 -13.92 -16.02 13.62
CA TRP A 80 -13.79 -16.54 14.99
C TRP A 80 -12.76 -15.78 15.86
N GLN A 81 -11.65 -15.32 15.26
CA GLN A 81 -10.64 -14.51 15.96
C GLN A 81 -11.18 -13.13 16.40
N SER A 82 -12.10 -12.55 15.64
CA SER A 82 -12.75 -11.30 16.05
C SER A 82 -13.76 -11.56 17.16
N ARG A 83 -14.54 -12.65 17.06
CA ARG A 83 -15.48 -13.05 18.12
C ARG A 83 -14.80 -13.31 19.46
N ILE A 84 -13.66 -14.00 19.49
CA ILE A 84 -12.94 -14.23 20.75
C ILE A 84 -12.38 -12.92 21.34
N ASN A 85 -11.88 -12.02 20.50
CA ASN A 85 -11.46 -10.68 20.95
C ASN A 85 -12.62 -9.90 21.59
N ASP A 86 -13.80 -9.92 20.99
CA ASP A 86 -14.97 -9.21 21.51
C ASP A 86 -15.44 -9.78 22.85
N THR A 87 -15.36 -11.11 23.03
CA THR A 87 -15.62 -11.76 24.31
C THR A 87 -14.63 -11.32 25.39
N LEU A 88 -13.34 -11.24 25.08
CA LEU A 88 -12.33 -10.75 26.02
C LEU A 88 -12.56 -9.28 26.39
N LEU A 89 -12.94 -8.43 25.42
CA LEU A 89 -13.31 -7.04 25.70
C LEU A 89 -14.51 -6.92 26.64
N LYS A 90 -15.53 -7.77 26.47
CA LYS A 90 -16.67 -7.80 27.39
C LYS A 90 -16.25 -8.23 28.79
N ALA A 91 -15.39 -9.25 28.91
CA ALA A 91 -14.90 -9.71 30.20
C ALA A 91 -14.12 -8.62 30.95
N ILE A 92 -13.29 -7.84 30.24
CA ILE A 92 -12.56 -6.69 30.84
C ILE A 92 -13.54 -5.68 31.43
N LYS A 93 -14.60 -5.31 30.69
CA LYS A 93 -15.61 -4.36 31.18
C LYS A 93 -16.30 -4.86 32.45
N THR A 94 -16.52 -6.16 32.59
CA THR A 94 -17.09 -6.74 33.81
C THR A 94 -16.12 -6.69 34.98
N LEU A 95 -14.81 -6.85 34.72
CA LEU A 95 -13.77 -6.77 35.75
C LEU A 95 -13.56 -5.34 36.27
N GLU A 96 -13.78 -4.33 35.43
CA GLU A 96 -13.65 -2.90 35.80
C GLU A 96 -14.79 -2.40 36.70
N VAL A 97 -15.88 -3.17 36.86
CA VAL A 97 -17.07 -2.77 37.63
C VAL A 97 -17.08 -3.34 39.06
N ASN A 98 -16.08 -4.16 39.43
CA ASN A 98 -15.86 -4.66 40.79
C ASN A 98 -14.66 -3.97 41.45
#